data_AF-A0A8C6TXG8-F1
#
_entry.id   AF-A0A8C6TXG8-F1
#
_cell.length_a   1.000
_cell.length_b   1.000
_cell.length_c   1.000
_cell.angle_alpha   90.00
_cell.angle_beta   90.00
_cell.angle_gamma   90.00
#
_symmetry.space_group_name_H-M   'P 1'
#
loop_
_entity.id
_entity.type
_entity.pdbx_description
1 polymer ?
#
loop_
_entity_poly.entity_id
_entity_poly.type
_entity_poly.pdbx_seq_one_letter_code
_entity_poly.pdbx_strand_id
1 'polypeptide(L)'
;MSDKGEVNLTGVKQSKGVWLVKVPKYLSQQWDRATEKGEVGKITIGKKQGKSVVSFKLNQELTGLDAQGEKEASLCVPRDHPFNMQSVGGQTLAVFSQSDKVSVFVADEISLEGMVVHRAECRPVVNDNYMKLKKQQTKESTKPQRLSQQLERAVTSVFKPVANHTFNLEYEKKKKSEGKMVRGDRQMVLDLLFSAFERHQYYNIKDLTYLKEIMREIGTYNSKGAHKSTWELKSEYRHYQSADEETETT
;
A
#
# COMPACT_ATOMS: atom_id res chain seq x y z
N MET A 1 -13.84 -36.46 5.46
CA MET A 1 -13.43 -35.13 4.98
C MET A 1 -14.07 -34.13 5.91
N SER A 2 -13.32 -33.51 6.83
CA SER A 2 -13.89 -32.44 7.66
C SER A 2 -14.12 -31.22 6.80
N ASP A 3 -15.31 -30.65 6.93
CA ASP A 3 -15.79 -29.56 6.09
C ASP A 3 -15.03 -28.27 6.41
N LYS A 4 -14.79 -27.42 5.41
CA LYS A 4 -13.95 -26.21 5.50
C LYS A 4 -14.52 -25.08 6.41
N GLY A 5 -15.46 -25.39 7.30
CA GLY A 5 -16.06 -24.45 8.24
C GLY A 5 -16.59 -25.12 9.51
N GLU A 6 -16.14 -26.34 9.81
CA GLU A 6 -16.56 -27.04 11.03
C GLU A 6 -15.89 -26.41 12.27
N VAL A 7 -16.71 -25.89 13.19
CA VAL A 7 -16.24 -25.31 14.46
C VAL A 7 -16.18 -26.40 15.51
N ASN A 8 -15.01 -26.58 16.13
CA ASN A 8 -14.84 -27.51 17.23
C ASN A 8 -15.55 -26.99 18.50
N LEU A 9 -16.61 -27.68 18.96
CA LEU A 9 -17.45 -27.27 20.09
C LEU A 9 -17.07 -27.91 21.44
N THR A 10 -15.90 -28.53 21.56
CA THR A 10 -15.50 -29.29 22.76
C THR A 10 -15.53 -28.47 24.05
N GLY A 11 -15.03 -27.23 24.04
CA GLY A 11 -14.97 -26.37 25.22
C GLY A 11 -16.35 -26.05 25.80
N VAL A 12 -17.33 -25.78 24.94
CA VAL A 12 -18.72 -25.51 25.36
C VAL A 12 -19.45 -26.77 25.78
N LYS A 13 -19.23 -27.91 25.10
CA LYS A 13 -19.78 -29.20 25.55
C LYS A 13 -19.31 -29.58 26.96
N GLN A 14 -18.10 -29.15 27.34
CA GLN A 14 -17.54 -29.33 28.68
C GLN A 14 -17.97 -28.24 29.69
N SER A 15 -18.86 -27.31 29.30
CA SER A 15 -19.28 -26.18 30.14
C SER A 15 -18.08 -25.37 30.69
N LYS A 16 -17.02 -25.21 29.90
CA LYS A 16 -15.81 -24.50 30.30
C LYS A 16 -16.14 -23.01 30.51
N GLY A 17 -16.03 -22.57 31.76
CA GLY A 17 -16.24 -21.18 32.16
C GLY A 17 -14.94 -20.39 32.16
N VAL A 18 -14.91 -19.25 31.47
CA VAL A 18 -13.74 -18.35 31.39
C VAL A 18 -14.03 -16.99 32.00
N TRP A 19 -12.98 -16.30 32.43
CA TRP A 19 -13.07 -14.96 33.00
C TRP A 19 -12.58 -13.93 31.98
N LEU A 20 -13.33 -12.85 31.82
CA LEU A 20 -12.94 -11.69 31.00
C LEU A 20 -12.49 -10.56 31.93
N VAL A 21 -11.20 -10.22 31.87
CA VAL A 21 -10.62 -9.16 32.72
C VAL A 21 -10.13 -8.02 31.85
N LYS A 22 -10.67 -6.82 32.06
CA LYS A 22 -10.14 -5.58 31.47
C LYS A 22 -8.91 -5.14 32.26
N VAL A 23 -7.78 -4.92 31.59
CA VAL A 23 -6.51 -4.54 32.22
C VAL A 23 -6.00 -3.17 31.76
N PRO A 24 -5.30 -2.41 32.62
CA PRO A 24 -4.65 -1.16 32.21
C PRO A 24 -3.52 -1.41 31.20
N LYS A 25 -3.34 -0.47 30.25
CA LYS A 25 -2.34 -0.59 29.17
C LYS A 25 -0.90 -0.75 29.67
N TYR A 26 -0.53 -0.07 30.76
CA TYR A 26 0.81 -0.22 31.33
C TYR A 26 1.05 -1.65 31.83
N LEU A 27 0.00 -2.36 32.26
CA LEU A 27 0.12 -3.70 32.85
C LEU A 27 0.38 -4.73 31.76
N SER A 28 -0.30 -4.63 30.61
CA SER A 28 -0.02 -5.48 29.45
C SER A 28 1.42 -5.26 28.95
N GLN A 29 1.88 -4.01 28.90
CA GLN A 29 3.27 -3.68 28.55
C GLN A 29 4.30 -4.28 29.51
N GLN A 30 3.98 -4.44 30.80
CA GLN A 30 4.85 -5.14 31.74
C GLN A 30 4.81 -6.66 31.55
N TRP A 31 3.67 -7.23 31.17
CA TRP A 31 3.55 -8.66 30.89
C TRP A 31 4.34 -9.07 29.65
N ASP A 32 4.42 -8.21 28.63
CA ASP A 32 5.25 -8.42 27.44
C ASP A 32 6.76 -8.52 27.76
N ARG A 33 7.18 -8.07 28.95
CA ARG A 33 8.58 -8.13 29.42
C ARG A 33 8.89 -9.37 30.25
N ALA A 34 7.90 -10.22 30.54
CA ALA A 34 8.11 -11.40 31.37
C ALA A 34 8.99 -12.45 30.67
N THR A 35 9.91 -13.05 31.42
CA THR A 35 10.83 -14.09 30.94
C THR A 35 10.09 -15.40 30.59
N GLU A 36 10.77 -16.31 29.89
CA GLU A 36 10.27 -17.53 29.22
C GLU A 36 9.24 -18.41 29.98
N LYS A 37 9.19 -18.37 31.31
CA LYS A 37 8.17 -19.10 32.09
C LYS A 37 6.79 -18.46 32.06
N GLY A 38 6.67 -17.22 31.57
CA GLY A 38 5.40 -16.49 31.44
C GLY A 38 4.74 -16.11 32.77
N GLU A 39 5.45 -16.21 33.90
CA GLU A 39 4.88 -15.86 35.21
C GLU A 39 4.93 -14.34 35.45
N VAL A 40 3.76 -13.70 35.40
CA VAL A 40 3.64 -12.24 35.55
C VAL A 40 3.26 -11.79 36.97
N GLY A 41 2.70 -12.67 37.80
CA GLY A 41 2.20 -12.29 39.11
C GLY A 41 1.25 -13.33 39.70
N LYS A 42 0.59 -12.95 40.79
CA LYS A 42 -0.31 -13.83 41.54
C LYS A 42 -1.69 -13.21 41.70
N ILE A 43 -2.73 -14.00 41.46
CA ILE A 43 -4.11 -13.61 41.75
C ILE A 43 -4.49 -14.16 43.12
N THR A 44 -5.07 -13.32 43.97
CA THR A 44 -5.62 -13.71 45.27
C THR A 44 -7.13 -13.54 45.23
N ILE A 45 -7.85 -14.62 45.56
CA ILE A 45 -9.30 -14.66 45.64
C ILE A 45 -9.65 -14.93 47.09
N GLY A 46 -10.20 -13.92 47.77
CA GLY A 46 -10.68 -14.03 49.14
C GLY A 46 -12.20 -13.84 49.22
N LYS A 47 -12.80 -14.31 50.31
CA LYS A 47 -14.19 -13.98 50.67
C LYS A 47 -14.15 -13.16 51.97
N LYS A 48 -14.67 -11.94 51.94
CA LYS A 48 -14.84 -11.08 53.12
C LYS A 48 -16.32 -10.76 53.28
N GLN A 49 -16.91 -11.13 54.42
CA GLN A 49 -18.32 -10.84 54.76
C GLN A 49 -19.30 -11.23 53.63
N GLY A 50 -19.12 -12.41 53.04
CA GLY A 50 -19.97 -12.91 51.95
C GLY A 50 -19.71 -12.30 50.56
N LYS A 51 -18.86 -11.27 50.44
CA LYS A 51 -18.45 -10.70 49.17
C LYS A 51 -17.10 -11.26 48.73
N SER A 52 -17.01 -11.71 47.49
CA SER A 52 -15.75 -12.11 46.86
C SER A 52 -14.88 -10.87 46.60
N VAL A 53 -13.67 -10.87 47.12
CA VAL A 53 -12.65 -9.84 46.89
C VAL A 53 -11.53 -10.48 46.09
N VAL A 54 -11.31 -9.98 44.88
CA VAL A 54 -10.28 -10.48 43.97
C VAL A 54 -9.24 -9.39 43.76
N SER A 55 -7.96 -9.73 43.81
CA SER A 55 -6.86 -8.81 43.54
C SER A 55 -5.72 -9.51 42.83
N PHE A 56 -5.08 -8.82 41.90
CA PHE A 56 -3.86 -9.24 41.24
C PHE A 56 -2.65 -8.51 41.84
N LYS A 57 -1.55 -9.24 42.06
CA LYS A 57 -0.29 -8.69 42.53
C LYS A 57 0.82 -8.97 41.52
N LEU A 58 1.41 -7.91 40.99
CA LEU A 58 2.49 -7.95 40.01
C LEU A 58 3.81 -8.40 40.66
N ASN A 59 4.57 -9.22 39.93
CA ASN A 59 5.92 -9.65 40.32
C ASN A 59 6.88 -8.47 40.41
N GLN A 60 7.79 -8.51 41.38
CA GLN A 60 8.68 -7.38 41.69
C GLN A 60 9.62 -7.04 40.52
N GLU A 61 10.07 -8.04 39.79
CA GLU A 61 10.94 -7.91 38.63
C GLU A 61 10.27 -7.12 37.49
N LEU A 62 8.94 -7.18 37.38
CA LEU A 62 8.14 -6.49 36.35
C LEU A 62 7.66 -5.11 36.79
N THR A 63 8.18 -4.57 37.90
CA THR A 63 7.76 -3.26 38.40
C THR A 63 8.64 -2.11 37.90
N GLY A 64 9.83 -2.44 37.37
CA GLY A 64 10.78 -1.47 36.85
C GLY A 64 10.38 -0.95 35.47
N LEU A 65 10.48 0.36 35.29
CA LEU A 65 10.46 0.99 33.97
C LEU A 65 11.91 1.31 33.59
N ASP A 66 12.43 0.65 32.54
CA ASP A 66 13.71 1.03 31.94
C ASP A 66 13.57 2.44 31.35
N ALA A 67 14.01 3.42 32.13
CA ALA A 67 14.06 4.81 31.71
C ALA A 67 15.24 4.95 30.74
N GLN A 68 14.96 4.86 29.44
CA GLN A 68 15.87 5.36 28.42
C GLN A 68 15.82 6.90 28.46
N GLY A 69 16.51 7.48 29.43
CA GLY A 69 16.57 8.93 29.67
C GLY A 69 16.70 9.28 31.14
N GLU A 70 17.86 9.79 31.52
CA GLU A 70 18.25 10.20 32.86
C GLU A 70 17.26 11.21 33.51
N LYS A 71 17.11 11.08 34.84
CA LYS A 71 16.46 12.01 35.79
C LYS A 71 14.93 12.12 35.76
N GLU A 72 14.22 11.07 36.21
CA GLU A 72 13.15 11.21 37.21
C GLU A 72 13.16 9.97 38.12
N ALA A 73 13.22 10.19 39.43
CA ALA A 73 13.38 9.14 40.44
C ALA A 73 12.36 7.99 40.28
N SER A 74 12.86 6.77 40.12
CA SER A 74 12.19 5.49 40.44
C SER A 74 10.69 5.43 40.16
N LEU A 75 10.27 5.61 38.91
CA LEU A 75 8.90 5.35 38.52
C LEU A 75 8.66 3.85 38.46
N CYS A 76 7.90 3.40 39.46
CA CYS A 76 7.57 2.00 39.66
C CYS A 76 6.07 1.82 39.38
N VAL A 77 5.75 0.77 38.64
CA VAL A 77 4.37 0.40 38.34
C VAL A 77 3.69 -0.09 39.64
N PRO A 78 2.42 0.26 39.91
CA PRO A 78 1.71 -0.28 41.07
C PRO A 78 1.76 -1.81 41.09
N ARG A 79 1.92 -2.40 42.28
CA ARG A 79 1.97 -3.86 42.41
C ARG A 79 0.58 -4.45 42.59
N ASP A 80 -0.20 -3.85 43.47
CA ASP A 80 -1.51 -4.35 43.84
C ASP A 80 -2.59 -3.76 42.93
N HIS A 81 -3.45 -4.64 42.43
CA HIS A 81 -4.52 -4.31 41.50
C HIS A 81 -5.82 -5.02 41.89
N PRO A 82 -6.71 -4.36 42.67
CA PRO A 82 -8.02 -4.92 42.95
C PRO A 82 -8.85 -5.10 41.67
N PHE A 83 -9.60 -6.19 41.60
CA PHE A 83 -10.54 -6.46 40.53
C PHE A 83 -11.94 -6.00 40.97
N ASN A 84 -12.55 -5.15 40.17
CA ASN A 84 -13.95 -4.79 40.32
C ASN A 84 -14.81 -5.76 39.50
N MET A 85 -15.55 -6.64 40.17
CA MET A 85 -16.42 -7.62 39.51
C MET A 85 -17.62 -6.92 38.87
N GLN A 86 -17.89 -7.21 37.60
CA GLN A 86 -19.02 -6.68 36.85
C GLN A 86 -20.10 -7.76 36.69
N SER A 87 -21.36 -7.34 36.63
CA SER A 87 -22.46 -8.23 36.29
C SER A 87 -22.31 -8.72 34.84
N VAL A 88 -22.55 -10.01 34.63
CA VAL A 88 -22.57 -10.64 33.30
C VAL A 88 -23.98 -10.64 32.69
N GLY A 89 -24.96 -10.03 33.36
CA GLY A 89 -26.34 -9.93 32.85
C GLY A 89 -26.45 -9.02 31.63
N GLY A 90 -27.21 -9.45 30.62
CA GLY A 90 -27.59 -8.65 29.45
C GLY A 90 -26.88 -9.02 28.15
N GLN A 91 -25.73 -9.71 28.20
CA GLN A 91 -25.03 -10.19 27.01
C GLN A 91 -24.31 -11.51 27.30
N THR A 92 -24.55 -12.51 26.45
CA THR A 92 -23.82 -13.79 26.49
C THR A 92 -22.54 -13.66 25.66
N LEU A 93 -21.39 -13.91 26.28
CA LEU A 93 -20.09 -13.85 25.62
C LEU A 93 -19.46 -15.25 25.59
N ALA A 94 -18.82 -15.58 24.47
CA ALA A 94 -18.06 -16.81 24.29
C ALA A 94 -16.68 -16.50 23.69
N VAL A 95 -15.72 -17.38 23.92
CA VAL A 95 -14.35 -17.26 23.40
C VAL A 95 -14.14 -18.31 22.32
N PHE A 96 -13.67 -17.85 21.15
CA PHE A 96 -13.20 -18.71 20.07
C PHE A 96 -11.69 -18.54 19.90
N SER A 97 -11.02 -19.61 19.50
CA SER A 97 -9.62 -19.60 19.08
C SER A 97 -9.53 -20.07 17.63
N GLN A 98 -8.62 -19.47 16.88
CA GLN A 98 -8.28 -19.85 15.51
C GLN A 98 -6.80 -20.23 15.52
N SER A 99 -6.49 -21.43 15.04
CA SER A 99 -5.11 -21.89 14.97
C SER A 99 -4.54 -21.66 13.57
N ASP A 100 -3.38 -20.99 13.48
CA ASP A 100 -2.65 -20.75 12.23
C ASP A 100 -1.86 -21.99 11.75
N LYS A 101 -2.40 -23.20 11.95
CA LYS A 101 -1.78 -24.43 11.43
C LYS A 101 -2.03 -24.53 9.93
N VAL A 102 -1.37 -23.67 9.16
CA VAL A 102 -1.37 -23.70 7.70
C VAL A 102 -0.55 -24.91 7.25
N SER A 103 -1.20 -26.06 7.18
CA SER A 103 -0.73 -27.18 6.37
C SER A 103 -1.56 -27.19 5.10
N VAL A 104 -0.93 -27.49 3.96
CA VAL A 104 -1.49 -27.40 2.59
C VAL A 104 -2.83 -28.12 2.40
N PHE A 105 -3.23 -28.98 3.35
CA PHE A 105 -4.43 -29.82 3.31
C PHE A 105 -5.42 -29.59 4.47
N VAL A 106 -5.14 -28.72 5.44
CA VAL A 106 -6.01 -28.48 6.61
C VAL A 106 -6.42 -27.02 6.64
N ALA A 107 -7.73 -26.77 6.58
CA ALA A 107 -8.30 -25.43 6.73
C ALA A 107 -8.13 -24.94 8.17
N ASP A 108 -8.19 -23.62 8.36
CA ASP A 108 -8.14 -22.96 9.67
C ASP A 108 -9.05 -23.66 10.68
N GLU A 109 -8.44 -24.27 11.70
CA GLU A 109 -9.19 -24.95 12.75
C GLU A 109 -9.71 -23.89 13.72
N ILE A 110 -11.02 -23.68 13.71
CA ILE A 110 -11.73 -22.80 14.63
C ILE A 110 -12.29 -23.64 15.77
N SER A 111 -12.02 -23.24 17.01
CA SER A 111 -12.55 -23.91 18.20
C SER A 111 -13.26 -22.94 19.14
N LEU A 112 -14.35 -23.41 19.75
CA LEU A 112 -15.13 -22.69 20.75
C LEU A 112 -14.67 -23.12 22.16
N GLU A 113 -13.84 -22.29 22.77
CA GLU A 113 -13.11 -22.58 24.02
C GLU A 113 -14.00 -22.60 25.26
N GLY A 114 -15.04 -21.76 25.30
CA GLY A 114 -15.92 -21.69 26.47
C GLY A 114 -16.74 -20.41 26.56
N MET A 115 -17.54 -20.34 27.63
CA MET A 115 -18.45 -19.23 27.91
C MET A 115 -17.88 -18.31 28.99
N VAL A 116 -18.03 -16.99 28.84
CA VAL A 116 -17.58 -16.03 29.85
C VAL A 116 -18.55 -16.03 31.02
N VAL A 117 -18.09 -16.50 32.18
CA VAL A 117 -18.90 -16.60 33.41
C VAL A 117 -18.72 -15.41 34.35
N HIS A 118 -17.57 -14.74 34.26
CA HIS A 118 -17.25 -13.57 35.07
C HIS A 118 -16.58 -12.49 34.25
N ARG A 119 -17.01 -11.24 34.49
CA ARG A 119 -16.38 -10.03 33.98
C ARG A 119 -15.75 -9.26 35.13
N ALA A 120 -14.54 -8.78 34.95
CA ALA A 120 -13.86 -7.97 35.94
C ALA A 120 -13.08 -6.82 35.31
N GLU A 121 -12.92 -5.74 36.05
CA GLU A 121 -12.05 -4.62 35.70
C GLU A 121 -10.89 -4.57 36.69
N CYS A 122 -9.68 -4.82 36.21
CA CYS A 122 -8.45 -4.67 36.97
C CYS A 122 -8.14 -3.17 37.09
N ARG A 123 -8.12 -2.65 38.33
CA ARG A 123 -7.83 -1.25 38.59
C ARG A 123 -6.51 -1.08 39.36
N PRO A 124 -5.70 -0.07 39.04
CA PRO A 124 -4.57 0.31 39.87
C PRO A 124 -5.06 0.81 41.23
N VAL A 125 -4.27 0.57 42.26
CA VAL A 125 -4.37 1.34 43.51
C VAL A 125 -3.96 2.78 43.22
N VAL A 126 -4.83 3.73 43.57
CA VAL A 126 -4.56 5.16 43.39
C VAL A 126 -3.53 5.59 44.42
N ASN A 127 -2.28 5.75 43.97
CA ASN A 127 -1.18 6.26 44.76
C ASN A 127 -0.42 7.34 43.97
N ASP A 128 0.45 8.10 44.64
CA ASP A 128 1.22 9.17 44.00
C ASP A 128 2.07 8.66 42.83
N ASN A 129 2.62 7.44 42.94
CA ASN A 129 3.40 6.80 41.88
C ASN A 129 2.56 6.55 40.62
N TYR A 130 1.34 6.04 40.76
CA TYR A 130 0.40 5.83 39.68
C TYR A 130 -0.01 7.15 39.02
N MET A 131 -0.21 8.20 39.82
CA MET A 131 -0.54 9.53 39.28
C MET A 131 0.63 10.12 38.48
N LYS A 132 1.88 9.94 38.94
CA LYS A 132 3.08 10.31 38.17
C LYS A 132 3.19 9.51 36.86
N LEU A 133 3.01 8.19 36.92
CA LEU A 133 2.99 7.32 35.75
C LEU A 133 1.96 7.78 34.72
N LYS A 134 0.72 8.03 35.18
CA LYS A 134 -0.38 8.50 34.32
C LYS A 134 -0.10 9.86 33.71
N LYS A 135 0.53 10.78 34.46
CA LYS A 135 0.94 12.10 33.95
C LYS A 135 1.97 11.97 32.84
N GLN A 136 2.97 11.10 33.01
CA GLN A 136 3.97 10.85 31.96
C GLN A 136 3.36 10.21 30.72
N GLN A 137 2.52 9.20 30.89
CA GLN A 137 1.84 8.54 29.77
C GLN A 137 0.97 9.53 28.98
N THR A 138 0.28 10.44 29.67
CA THR A 138 -0.49 11.52 29.02
C THR A 138 0.43 12.49 28.28
N LYS A 139 1.57 12.87 28.88
CA LYS A 139 2.56 13.74 28.23
C LYS A 139 3.09 13.10 26.95
N GLU A 140 3.39 11.81 26.94
CA GLU A 140 3.86 11.08 25.76
C GLU A 140 2.78 10.94 24.69
N SER A 141 1.55 10.56 25.06
CA SER A 141 0.45 10.39 24.11
C SER A 141 -0.03 11.70 23.51
N THR A 142 0.15 12.82 24.21
CA THR A 142 -0.26 14.15 23.76
C THR A 142 0.82 14.83 22.91
N LYS A 143 2.02 14.25 22.77
CA LYS A 143 3.04 14.77 21.85
C LYS A 143 2.51 14.64 20.41
N PRO A 144 2.28 15.75 19.69
CA PRO A 144 1.83 15.68 18.31
C PRO A 144 2.94 15.08 17.43
N GLN A 145 2.55 14.28 16.44
CA GLN A 145 3.51 13.68 15.50
C GLN A 145 4.15 14.70 14.55
N ARG A 146 3.47 15.83 14.31
CA ARG A 146 3.92 16.92 13.44
C ARG A 146 3.78 18.24 14.17
N LEU A 147 4.84 19.04 14.11
CA LEU A 147 4.85 20.40 14.66
C LEU A 147 4.94 21.37 13.48
N SER A 148 4.01 22.33 13.43
CA SER A 148 4.16 23.50 12.57
C SER A 148 5.31 24.34 13.11
N GLN A 149 6.36 24.52 12.33
CA GLN A 149 7.43 25.46 12.66
C GLN A 149 7.09 26.80 12.03
N GLN A 150 6.90 27.82 12.86
CA GLN A 150 6.80 29.18 12.36
C GLN A 150 8.16 29.59 11.84
N LEU A 151 8.21 29.98 10.58
CA LEU A 151 9.43 30.53 9.99
C LEU A 151 9.61 31.95 10.53
N GLU A 152 10.77 32.23 11.11
CA GLU A 152 11.11 33.57 11.61
C GLU A 152 11.09 34.63 10.51
N ARG A 153 11.34 34.19 9.26
CA ARG A 153 11.45 35.06 8.09
C ARG A 153 10.68 34.41 6.95
N ALA A 154 9.98 35.22 6.16
CA ALA A 154 9.36 34.73 4.93
C ALA A 154 10.43 34.16 3.99
N VAL A 155 10.19 32.98 3.43
CA VAL A 155 11.08 32.39 2.41
C VAL A 155 10.94 33.21 1.14
N THR A 156 11.87 34.14 0.94
CA THR A 156 11.95 34.98 -0.26
C THR A 156 12.60 34.26 -1.45
N SER A 157 13.27 33.14 -1.21
CA SER A 157 13.96 32.32 -2.22
C SER A 157 13.03 31.33 -2.94
N VAL A 158 11.74 31.65 -3.07
CA VAL A 158 10.88 30.89 -3.97
C VAL A 158 11.28 31.30 -5.40
N PHE A 159 12.25 30.59 -5.97
CA PHE A 159 12.35 30.50 -7.42
C PHE A 159 11.05 29.87 -7.88
N LYS A 160 10.06 30.70 -8.23
CA LYS A 160 8.82 30.25 -8.84
C LYS A 160 9.27 29.66 -10.18
N PRO A 161 9.23 28.34 -10.40
CA PRO A 161 9.46 27.84 -11.74
C PRO A 161 8.40 28.52 -12.61
N VAL A 162 8.84 29.35 -13.54
CA VAL A 162 7.96 29.93 -14.55
C VAL A 162 7.57 28.75 -15.41
N ALA A 163 6.49 28.08 -15.02
CA ALA A 163 5.91 26.99 -15.77
C ALA A 163 5.43 27.60 -17.08
N ASN A 164 6.25 27.47 -18.12
CA ASN A 164 5.84 27.88 -19.44
C ASN A 164 4.70 26.93 -19.85
N HIS A 165 3.53 27.50 -20.13
CA HIS A 165 2.35 26.71 -20.44
C HIS A 165 2.65 25.82 -21.65
N THR A 166 2.16 24.57 -21.63
CA THR A 166 2.41 23.58 -22.68
C THR A 166 2.09 24.10 -24.08
N PHE A 167 1.02 24.90 -24.21
CA PHE A 167 0.67 25.60 -25.45
C PHE A 167 1.78 26.51 -26.00
N ASN A 168 2.53 27.19 -25.14
CA ASN A 168 3.60 28.08 -25.60
C ASN A 168 4.80 27.29 -26.14
N LEU A 169 5.14 26.17 -25.47
CA LEU A 169 6.16 25.23 -25.95
C LEU A 169 5.77 24.62 -27.30
N GLU A 170 4.50 24.22 -27.46
CA GLU A 170 3.98 23.69 -28.72
C GLU A 170 3.98 24.75 -29.83
N TYR A 171 3.59 25.99 -29.52
CA TYR A 171 3.60 27.10 -30.47
C TYR A 171 5.01 27.41 -30.99
N GLU A 172 6.01 27.49 -30.10
CA GLU A 172 7.40 27.69 -30.49
C GLU A 172 7.94 26.53 -31.34
N LYS A 173 7.62 25.29 -30.95
CA LYS A 173 8.01 24.10 -31.71
C LYS A 173 7.39 24.11 -33.11
N LYS A 174 6.10 24.42 -33.21
CA LYS A 174 5.35 24.51 -34.47
C LYS A 174 5.91 25.59 -35.38
N LYS A 175 6.22 26.77 -34.85
CA LYS A 175 6.86 27.86 -35.62
C LYS A 175 8.23 27.45 -36.19
N LYS A 176 8.99 26.62 -35.46
CA LYS A 176 10.30 26.13 -35.90
C LYS A 176 10.20 25.01 -36.94
N SER A 177 9.24 24.09 -36.81
CA SER A 177 9.10 22.92 -37.70
C SER A 177 8.24 23.16 -38.93
N GLU A 178 7.15 23.92 -38.81
CA GLU A 178 6.22 24.22 -39.92
C GLU A 178 6.58 25.54 -40.63
N GLY A 179 7.83 25.99 -40.53
CA GLY A 179 8.31 27.09 -41.34
C GLY A 179 7.95 26.87 -42.81
N LYS A 180 7.69 27.96 -43.56
CA LYS A 180 7.29 27.90 -44.97
C LYS A 180 8.35 27.13 -45.76
N MET A 181 8.09 25.84 -46.03
CA MET A 181 8.95 25.02 -46.87
C MET A 181 8.88 25.58 -48.29
N VAL A 182 9.99 26.11 -48.79
CA VAL A 182 10.12 26.52 -50.18
C VAL A 182 10.17 25.24 -51.02
N ARG A 183 9.44 25.22 -52.14
CA ARG A 183 9.50 24.08 -53.07
C ARG A 183 10.95 23.94 -53.57
N GLY A 184 11.54 22.77 -53.35
CA GLY A 184 12.84 22.44 -53.93
C GLY A 184 12.78 22.42 -55.46
N ASP A 185 13.93 22.51 -56.10
CA ASP A 185 14.03 22.39 -57.55
C ASP A 185 13.48 21.03 -58.04
N ARG A 186 12.84 21.02 -59.20
CA ARG A 186 12.09 19.87 -59.72
C ARG A 186 12.95 18.61 -59.79
N GLN A 187 14.22 18.75 -60.19
CA GLN A 187 15.15 17.62 -60.31
C GLN A 187 15.50 17.03 -58.94
N MET A 188 15.83 17.87 -57.96
CA MET A 188 16.13 17.43 -56.58
C MET A 188 14.93 16.73 -55.92
N VAL A 189 13.71 17.21 -56.21
CA VAL A 189 12.48 16.59 -55.73
C VAL A 189 12.27 15.21 -56.35
N LEU A 190 12.57 15.05 -57.63
CA LEU A 190 12.49 13.76 -58.32
C LEU A 190 13.45 12.72 -57.71
N ASP A 191 14.71 13.10 -57.50
CA ASP A 191 15.72 12.19 -56.92
C ASP A 191 15.33 11.74 -55.51
N LEU A 192 14.83 12.66 -54.68
CA LEU A 192 14.34 12.33 -53.36
C LEU A 192 13.12 11.41 -53.41
N LEU A 193 12.22 11.64 -54.37
CA LEU A 193 11.03 10.83 -54.56
C LEU A 193 11.40 9.41 -55.00
N PHE A 194 12.34 9.24 -55.92
CA PHE A 194 12.86 7.92 -56.30
C PHE A 194 13.48 7.20 -55.10
N SER A 195 14.29 7.88 -54.28
CA SER A 195 14.85 7.28 -53.05
C SER A 195 13.79 6.88 -52.02
N ALA A 196 12.67 7.62 -51.95
CA ALA A 196 11.56 7.29 -51.07
C ALA A 196 10.82 6.04 -51.58
N PHE A 197 10.55 5.96 -52.89
CA PHE A 197 9.89 4.82 -53.54
C PHE A 197 10.74 3.55 -53.59
N GLU A 198 12.07 3.67 -53.51
CA GLU A 198 12.98 2.54 -53.30
C GLU A 198 12.78 1.90 -51.92
N ARG A 199 12.47 2.69 -50.89
CA ARG A 199 12.21 2.19 -49.53
C ARG A 199 10.79 1.64 -49.36
N HIS A 200 9.80 2.28 -49.98
CA HIS A 200 8.41 1.84 -49.95
C HIS A 200 7.77 1.95 -51.33
N GLN A 201 7.30 0.82 -51.86
CA GLN A 201 6.74 0.74 -53.22
C GLN A 201 5.45 1.57 -53.40
N TYR A 202 4.71 1.83 -52.33
CA TYR A 202 3.43 2.55 -52.35
C TYR A 202 3.39 3.63 -51.28
N TYR A 203 3.01 4.84 -51.67
CA TYR A 203 2.84 5.99 -50.77
C TYR A 203 1.43 6.55 -50.82
N ASN A 204 0.92 7.01 -49.67
CA ASN A 204 -0.40 7.61 -49.57
C ASN A 204 -0.42 9.03 -50.17
N ILE A 205 -1.52 9.38 -50.83
CA ILE A 205 -1.73 10.73 -51.37
C ILE A 205 -1.68 11.85 -50.32
N LYS A 206 -1.92 11.56 -49.03
CA LYS A 206 -1.79 12.53 -47.94
C LYS A 206 -0.34 13.03 -47.77
N ASP A 207 0.62 12.14 -47.96
CA ASP A 207 2.05 12.44 -47.79
C ASP A 207 2.63 13.07 -49.06
N LEU A 208 1.98 12.86 -50.21
CA LEU A 208 2.38 13.36 -51.53
C LEU A 208 1.54 14.55 -52.03
N THR A 209 0.82 15.24 -51.13
CA THR A 209 -0.19 16.26 -51.50
C THR A 209 0.33 17.38 -52.42
N TYR A 210 1.57 17.83 -52.20
CA TYR A 210 2.22 18.88 -53.00
C TYR A 210 2.98 18.36 -54.22
N LEU A 211 3.14 17.04 -54.34
CA LEU A 211 3.89 16.37 -55.43
C LEU A 211 2.96 15.75 -56.49
N LYS A 212 1.65 16.04 -56.43
CA LYS A 212 0.63 15.47 -57.33
C LYS A 212 0.88 15.75 -58.80
N GLU A 213 1.50 16.87 -59.14
CA GLU A 213 1.80 17.24 -60.53
C GLU A 213 2.89 16.34 -61.10
N ILE A 214 4.01 16.22 -60.37
CA ILE A 214 5.12 15.32 -60.71
C ILE A 214 4.64 13.86 -60.70
N MET A 215 3.89 13.44 -59.69
CA MET A 215 3.36 12.07 -59.59
C MET A 215 2.39 11.71 -60.72
N ARG A 216 1.69 12.68 -61.31
CA ARG A 216 0.84 12.43 -62.49
C ARG A 216 1.66 12.15 -63.74
N GLU A 217 2.87 12.69 -63.81
CA GLU A 217 3.79 12.50 -64.93
C GLU A 217 4.51 11.14 -64.86
N ILE A 218 5.04 10.79 -63.68
CA ILE A 218 5.90 9.60 -63.50
C ILE A 218 5.25 8.41 -62.78
N GLY A 219 4.07 8.59 -62.18
CA GLY A 219 3.40 7.58 -61.35
C GLY A 219 2.04 7.13 -61.86
N THR A 220 1.57 6.00 -61.35
CA THR A 220 0.21 5.48 -61.52
C THR A 220 -0.56 5.58 -60.21
N TYR A 221 -1.81 6.02 -60.30
CA TYR A 221 -2.69 6.12 -59.14
C TYR A 221 -3.50 4.84 -58.98
N ASN A 222 -3.32 4.16 -57.85
CA ASN A 222 -4.11 2.97 -57.57
C ASN A 222 -5.43 3.34 -56.88
N SER A 223 -6.53 3.24 -57.62
CA SER A 223 -7.87 3.60 -57.16
C SER A 223 -8.62 2.45 -56.49
N LYS A 224 -8.14 1.19 -56.57
CA LYS A 224 -8.88 0.00 -56.09
C LYS A 224 -7.96 -1.06 -55.45
N GLY A 225 -8.48 -1.78 -54.45
CA GLY A 225 -7.77 -2.88 -53.77
C GLY A 225 -7.16 -2.49 -52.42
N ALA A 226 -6.27 -3.34 -51.89
CA ALA A 226 -5.61 -3.15 -50.59
C ALA A 226 -4.73 -1.88 -50.52
N HIS A 227 -4.26 -1.41 -51.69
CA HIS A 227 -3.47 -0.18 -51.85
C HIS A 227 -4.33 0.98 -52.39
N LYS A 228 -5.54 1.15 -51.85
CA LYS A 228 -6.46 2.22 -52.28
C LYS A 228 -5.91 3.59 -51.90
N SER A 229 -5.91 4.53 -52.85
CA SER A 229 -5.42 5.91 -52.68
C SER A 229 -3.91 6.06 -52.52
N THR A 230 -3.14 5.07 -52.96
CA THR A 230 -1.69 5.17 -53.04
C THR A 230 -1.22 5.43 -54.45
N TRP A 231 -0.06 6.07 -54.55
CA TRP A 231 0.69 6.22 -55.78
C TRP A 231 1.82 5.21 -55.81
N GLU A 232 2.13 4.75 -57.00
CA GLU A 232 3.28 3.91 -57.31
C GLU A 232 3.98 4.49 -58.55
N LEU A 233 5.28 4.26 -58.71
CA LEU A 233 5.99 4.72 -59.92
C LEU A 233 5.60 3.85 -61.14
N LYS A 234 5.59 4.44 -62.34
CA LYS A 234 5.41 3.69 -63.60
C LYS A 234 6.55 2.67 -63.79
N SER A 235 6.27 1.58 -64.52
CA SER A 235 7.24 0.51 -64.82
C SER A 235 8.54 0.99 -65.45
N GLU A 236 8.49 2.07 -66.24
CA GLU A 236 9.65 2.67 -66.91
C GLU A 236 10.63 3.36 -65.94
N TYR A 237 10.14 3.76 -64.76
CA TYR A 237 10.93 4.43 -63.73
C TYR A 237 11.22 3.52 -62.53
N ARG A 238 10.79 2.25 -62.60
CA ARG A 238 11.06 1.22 -61.60
C ARG A 238 12.38 0.53 -61.95
N HIS A 239 13.45 0.85 -61.25
CA HIS A 239 14.68 0.06 -61.29
C HIS A 239 14.62 -1.08 -60.27
N TYR A 240 13.57 -1.90 -60.32
CA TYR A 240 13.62 -3.19 -59.62
C TYR A 240 14.55 -4.09 -60.44
N GLN A 241 15.70 -4.48 -59.88
CA GLN A 241 16.38 -5.67 -60.40
C GLN A 241 15.35 -6.81 -60.33
N SER A 242 15.04 -7.42 -61.47
CA SER A 242 14.20 -8.61 -61.53
C SER A 242 14.91 -9.70 -60.70
N ALA A 243 14.41 -9.95 -59.49
CA ALA A 243 14.84 -11.06 -58.66
C ALA A 243 14.16 -12.35 -59.16
N ASP A 244 14.41 -12.71 -60.43
CA ASP A 244 13.92 -13.92 -61.09
C ASP A 244 15.02 -14.47 -62.03
N GLU A 245 16.21 -14.77 -61.49
CA GLU A 245 17.19 -15.69 -62.09
C GLU A 245 17.90 -16.50 -60.97
N GLU A 246 17.12 -17.11 -60.07
CA GLU A 246 17.54 -18.29 -59.30
C GLU A 246 16.48 -19.38 -59.47
N THR A 247 16.36 -19.94 -60.68
CA THR A 247 16.00 -21.35 -60.93
C THR A 247 16.02 -21.60 -62.45
N GLU A 248 17.11 -22.16 -63.00
CA GLU A 248 17.10 -23.34 -63.88
C GLU A 248 18.49 -23.63 -64.50
N THR A 249 19.04 -24.79 -64.10
CA THR A 249 19.89 -25.72 -64.88
C THR A 249 21.35 -25.39 -65.23
N THR A 250 22.28 -25.96 -64.46
CA THR A 250 23.14 -27.13 -64.81
C THR A 250 24.52 -27.05 -64.13
#